data_AF-A0A820FDB4-F1
#
_entry.id   AF-A0A820FDB4-F1
#
_cell.length_a   1.000
_cell.length_b   1.000
_cell.length_c   1.000
_cell.angle_alpha   90.00
_cell.angle_beta   90.00
_cell.angle_gamma   90.00
#
_symmetry.space_group_name_H-M   'P 1'
#
loop_
_entity.id
_entity.type
_entity.pdbx_description
1 polymer ?
#
loop_
_entity_poly.entity_id
_entity_poly.type
_entity_poly.pdbx_seq_one_letter_code
_entity_poly.pdbx_strand_id
1 'polypeptide(L)'
;LAEQHADRQLTKMILIQVILVLISIIPYGINNLYGFVTSGVIKDANRVVVESFISTIVNLISYLYHVGNFYMFLMSSSRFRRTVKDRIFYWYRQNQIIPMQPTTM
;
A
#
# COMPACT_ATOMS: atom_id res chain seq x y z
N LEU A 1 -21.54 16.64 -2.15
CA LEU A 1 -21.84 15.46 -1.30
C LEU A 1 -20.96 14.26 -1.64
N ALA A 2 -20.91 13.78 -2.89
CA ALA A 2 -20.10 12.61 -3.27
C ALA A 2 -18.58 12.73 -2.97
N GLU A 3 -17.99 13.92 -3.14
CA GLU A 3 -16.56 14.15 -2.89
C GLU A 3 -16.20 14.10 -1.39
N GLN A 4 -17.06 14.62 -0.51
CA GLN A 4 -16.85 14.52 0.94
C GLN A 4 -16.89 13.07 1.45
N HIS A 5 -17.75 12.21 0.88
CA HIS A 5 -17.75 10.79 1.20
C HIS A 5 -16.49 10.09 0.70
N ALA A 6 -15.97 10.52 -0.45
CA ALA A 6 -14.74 10.01 -1.02
C ALA A 6 -13.53 10.39 -0.14
N ASP A 7 -13.41 11.63 0.30
CA ASP A 7 -12.31 12.10 1.16
C ASP A 7 -12.32 11.43 2.53
N ARG A 8 -13.51 11.22 3.11
CA ARG A 8 -13.64 10.53 4.39
C ARG A 8 -13.21 9.06 4.29
N GLN A 9 -13.50 8.38 3.18
CA GLN A 9 -13.00 7.03 2.92
C GLN A 9 -11.48 7.00 2.75
N LEU A 10 -10.91 7.95 2.01
CA LEU A 10 -9.46 8.09 1.82
C LEU A 10 -8.76 8.30 3.16
N THR A 11 -9.29 9.20 3.98
CA THR A 11 -8.74 9.52 5.30
C THR A 11 -8.76 8.31 6.22
N LYS A 12 -9.86 7.52 6.24
CA LYS A 12 -9.92 6.27 7.01
C LYS A 12 -8.89 5.24 6.54
N MET A 13 -8.68 5.14 5.23
CA MET A 13 -7.70 4.22 4.65
C MET A 13 -6.27 4.61 5.03
N ILE A 14 -5.93 5.90 4.95
CA ILE A 14 -4.65 6.46 5.39
C ILE A 14 -4.45 6.26 6.89
N LEU A 15 -5.49 6.42 7.70
CA LEU A 15 -5.38 6.25 9.15
C LEU A 15 -5.07 4.79 9.54
N ILE A 16 -5.74 3.83 8.90
CA ILE A 16 -5.41 2.40 9.05
C ILE A 16 -3.99 2.12 8.59
N GLN A 17 -3.55 2.74 7.48
CA GLN A 17 -2.18 2.66 6.99
C GLN A 17 -1.17 3.09 8.04
N VAL A 18 -1.37 4.28 8.64
CA VAL A 18 -0.46 4.86 9.64
C VAL A 18 -0.39 3.96 10.87
N ILE A 19 -1.52 3.39 11.31
CA ILE A 19 -1.52 2.44 12.43
C ILE A 19 -0.70 1.18 12.08
N LEU A 20 -0.89 0.61 10.89
CA LEU A 20 -0.10 -0.53 10.40
C LEU A 20 1.40 -0.22 10.30
N VAL A 21 1.76 0.99 9.83
CA VAL A 21 3.14 1.49 9.78
C VAL A 21 3.74 1.50 11.17
N LEU A 22 3.06 2.10 12.14
CA LEU A 22 3.55 2.22 13.52
C LEU A 22 3.74 0.84 14.14
N ILE A 23 2.77 -0.06 13.99
CA ILE A 23 2.83 -1.43 14.50
C ILE A 23 3.96 -2.24 13.83
N SER A 24 4.36 -1.91 12.60
CA SER A 24 5.40 -2.67 11.89
C SER A 24 6.81 -2.09 12.12
N ILE A 25 6.95 -0.76 12.02
CA ILE A 25 8.25 -0.07 12.13
C ILE A 25 8.79 -0.12 13.56
N ILE A 26 7.94 0.07 14.57
CA ILE A 26 8.38 0.10 15.97
C ILE A 26 9.07 -1.22 16.38
N PRO A 27 8.43 -2.41 16.24
CA PRO A 27 9.09 -3.66 16.61
C PRO A 27 10.27 -4.01 15.71
N TYR A 28 10.22 -3.63 14.42
CA TYR A 28 11.36 -3.80 13.51
C TYR A 28 12.58 -2.98 13.91
N GLY A 29 12.37 -1.73 14.31
CA GLY A 29 13.41 -0.84 14.82
C GLY A 29 14.00 -1.34 16.14
N ILE A 30 13.14 -1.75 17.08
CA ILE A 30 13.59 -2.31 18.37
C ILE A 30 14.41 -3.58 18.15
N ASN A 31 13.95 -4.50 17.30
CA ASN A 31 14.66 -5.75 17.01
C ASN A 31 16.04 -5.50 16.36
N ASN A 32 16.13 -4.56 15.42
CA ASN A 32 17.40 -4.18 14.80
C ASN A 32 18.36 -3.51 15.79
N LEU A 33 17.85 -2.56 16.60
CA LEU A 33 18.67 -1.87 17.59
C LEU A 33 19.20 -2.85 18.63
N TYR A 34 18.34 -3.76 19.11
CA TYR A 34 18.74 -4.81 20.02
C TYR A 34 19.80 -5.72 19.40
N GLY A 35 19.63 -6.13 18.13
CA GLY A 35 20.63 -6.90 17.39
C GLY A 35 21.98 -6.17 17.26
N PHE A 36 21.96 -4.86 17.00
CA PHE A 36 23.17 -4.04 16.88
C PHE A 36 23.92 -3.90 18.21
N VAL A 37 23.20 -3.56 19.29
CA VAL A 37 23.78 -3.40 20.63
C VAL A 37 24.34 -4.73 21.17
N THR A 38 23.67 -5.83 20.88
CA THR A 38 24.06 -7.16 21.37
C THR A 38 24.97 -7.93 20.43
N SER A 39 25.42 -7.32 19.32
CA SER A 39 26.27 -7.96 18.31
C SER A 39 27.64 -8.42 18.85
N GLY A 40 28.17 -7.71 19.85
CA GLY A 40 29.46 -8.03 20.51
C GLY A 40 29.34 -8.92 21.75
N VAL A 41 28.14 -9.34 22.13
CA VAL A 41 27.91 -10.15 23.33
C VAL A 41 27.85 -11.63 22.94
N ILE A 42 28.61 -12.49 23.63
CA ILE A 42 28.51 -13.94 23.46
C ILE A 42 27.13 -14.38 23.96
N LYS A 43 26.27 -14.81 23.03
CA LYS A 43 24.89 -15.23 23.33
C LYS A 43 24.83 -16.74 23.51
N ASP A 44 24.02 -17.15 24.48
CA ASP A 44 23.66 -18.56 24.68
C ASP A 44 22.79 -19.07 23.51
N ALA A 45 22.93 -20.34 23.14
CA ALA A 45 22.24 -20.95 22.00
C ALA A 45 20.71 -20.79 22.09
N ASN A 46 20.16 -20.90 23.30
CA ASN A 46 18.73 -20.75 23.53
C ASN A 46 18.25 -19.30 23.28
N ARG A 47 19.07 -18.29 23.63
CA ARG A 47 18.77 -16.87 23.35
C ARG A 47 18.79 -16.58 21.86
N VAL A 48 19.76 -17.14 21.12
CA VAL A 48 19.86 -16.95 19.67
C VAL A 48 18.62 -17.49 18.95
N VAL A 49 18.11 -18.65 19.36
CA VAL A 49 16.90 -19.23 18.76
C VAL A 49 15.67 -18.35 19.00
N VAL A 50 15.48 -17.87 20.23
CA VAL A 50 14.35 -16.98 20.59
C VAL A 50 14.44 -15.66 19.82
N GLU A 51 15.62 -15.05 19.76
CA GLU A 51 15.85 -13.82 18.99
C GLU A 51 15.58 -14.01 17.50
N SER A 52 16.02 -15.12 16.92
CA SER A 52 15.76 -15.44 15.52
C SER A 52 14.27 -15.66 15.24
N PHE A 53 13.54 -16.28 16.17
CA PHE A 53 12.09 -16.47 16.07
C PHE A 53 11.34 -15.13 16.10
N ILE A 54 11.68 -14.27 17.06
CA ILE A 54 11.12 -12.91 17.17
C ILE A 54 11.44 -12.11 15.91
N SER A 55 12.69 -12.15 15.44
CA SER A 55 13.11 -11.47 14.21
C SER A 55 12.33 -11.94 12.99
N THR A 56 12.03 -13.23 12.90
CA THR A 56 11.21 -13.80 11.81
C THR A 56 9.78 -13.27 11.86
N ILE A 57 9.15 -13.22 13.04
CA ILE A 57 7.79 -12.67 13.21
C ILE A 57 7.75 -11.19 12.80
N VAL A 58 8.72 -10.42 13.29
CA VAL A 58 8.82 -8.98 13.01
C VAL A 58 9.06 -8.71 11.52
N ASN A 59 9.87 -9.54 10.85
CA ASN A 59 10.02 -9.50 9.39
C ASN A 59 8.72 -9.86 8.66
N LEU A 60 7.99 -10.87 9.12
CA LEU A 60 6.70 -11.25 8.52
C LEU A 60 5.69 -10.10 8.56
N ILE A 61 5.60 -9.42 9.71
CA ILE A 61 4.75 -8.23 9.88
C ILE A 61 5.20 -7.09 8.95
N SER A 62 6.52 -6.90 8.81
CA SER A 62 7.09 -5.89 7.91
C SER A 62 6.76 -6.18 6.44
N TYR A 63 6.74 -7.46 6.02
CA TYR A 63 6.30 -7.84 4.69
C TYR A 63 4.81 -7.58 4.46
N LEU A 64 3.96 -7.86 5.46
CA LEU A 64 2.53 -7.50 5.38
C LEU A 64 2.33 -6.00 5.21
N TYR A 65 3.17 -5.18 5.84
CA TYR A 65 3.19 -3.74 5.63
C TYR A 65 3.55 -3.36 4.19
N HIS A 66 4.59 -3.95 3.60
CA HIS A 66 4.97 -3.70 2.20
C HIS A 66 3.83 -4.05 1.23
N VAL A 67 3.16 -5.17 1.46
CA VAL A 67 1.98 -5.59 0.69
C VAL A 67 0.82 -4.60 0.88
N GLY A 68 0.56 -4.17 2.11
CA GLY A 68 -0.46 -3.15 2.42
C GLY A 68 -0.19 -1.81 1.72
N ASN A 69 1.07 -1.36 1.69
CA ASN A 69 1.48 -0.18 0.90
C ASN A 69 1.23 -0.37 -0.60
N PHE A 70 1.57 -1.53 -1.17
CA PHE A 70 1.29 -1.81 -2.56
C PHE A 70 -0.21 -1.74 -2.86
N TYR A 71 -1.05 -2.39 -2.06
CA TYR A 71 -2.51 -2.31 -2.22
C TYR A 71 -3.05 -0.90 -2.03
N MET A 72 -2.46 -0.11 -1.13
CA MET A 72 -2.85 1.29 -0.94
C MET A 72 -2.51 2.15 -2.16
N PHE A 73 -1.30 2.02 -2.71
CA PHE A 73 -0.92 2.67 -3.97
C PHE A 73 -1.82 2.20 -5.11
N LEU A 74 -2.11 0.90 -5.17
CA LEU A 74 -3.01 0.33 -6.16
C LEU A 74 -4.44 0.84 -6.01
N MET A 75 -4.94 1.04 -4.77
CA MET A 75 -6.28 1.55 -4.49
C MET A 75 -6.41 3.07 -4.68
N SER A 76 -5.39 3.83 -4.29
CA SER A 76 -5.24 5.23 -4.68
C SER A 76 -5.27 5.34 -6.21
N SER A 77 -4.55 4.44 -6.89
CA SER A 77 -4.62 4.31 -8.34
C SER A 77 -5.94 3.72 -8.84
N SER A 78 -6.75 3.02 -8.05
CA SER A 78 -8.00 2.40 -8.53
C SER A 78 -9.15 3.39 -8.53
N ARG A 79 -9.13 4.39 -7.63
CA ARG A 79 -9.90 5.63 -7.80
C ARG A 79 -9.47 6.36 -9.07
N PHE A 80 -8.17 6.50 -9.30
CA PHE A 80 -7.65 7.03 -10.57
C PHE A 80 -8.07 6.16 -11.77
N ARG A 81 -8.07 4.83 -11.68
CA ARG A 81 -8.53 3.91 -12.74
C ARG A 81 -10.03 4.01 -12.95
N ARG A 82 -10.84 4.31 -11.94
CA ARG A 82 -12.27 4.62 -12.12
C ARG A 82 -12.43 5.93 -12.88
N THR A 83 -11.76 7.00 -12.45
CA THR A 83 -11.78 8.29 -13.16
C THR A 83 -11.23 8.18 -14.59
N VAL A 84 -10.18 7.39 -14.81
CA VAL A 84 -9.55 7.16 -16.11
C VAL A 84 -10.37 6.21 -16.97
N LYS A 85 -10.93 5.13 -16.42
CA LYS A 85 -11.85 4.25 -17.16
C LYS A 85 -13.10 5.00 -17.58
N ASP A 86 -13.67 5.81 -16.69
CA ASP A 86 -14.84 6.62 -17.04
C ASP A 86 -14.47 7.60 -18.16
N ARG A 87 -13.37 8.37 -18.03
CA ARG A 87 -12.93 9.31 -19.08
C ARG A 87 -12.58 8.63 -20.40
N ILE A 88 -11.90 7.49 -20.37
CA ILE A 88 -11.55 6.70 -21.58
C ILE A 88 -12.80 6.11 -22.22
N PHE A 89 -13.76 5.62 -21.42
CA PHE A 89 -15.02 5.07 -21.93
C PHE A 89 -15.89 6.17 -22.54
N TYR A 90 -15.96 7.34 -21.91
CA TYR A 90 -16.62 8.52 -22.47
C TYR A 90 -15.93 9.00 -23.76
N TRP A 91 -14.60 9.06 -23.79
CA TRP A 91 -13.83 9.43 -24.99
C TRP A 91 -14.01 8.44 -26.14
N TYR A 92 -13.96 7.14 -25.85
CA TYR A 92 -14.21 6.06 -26.83
C TYR A 92 -15.63 6.14 -27.40
N ARG A 93 -16.63 6.38 -26.56
CA ARG A 93 -18.03 6.54 -26.98
C ARG A 93 -18.27 7.83 -27.78
N GLN A 94 -17.53 8.89 -27.51
CA GLN A 94 -17.62 10.17 -28.22
C GLN A 94 -16.92 10.12 -29.59
N ASN A 95 -15.81 9.38 -29.71
CA ASN A 95 -15.10 9.19 -30.98
C ASN A 95 -15.79 8.25 -31.98
N GLN A 96 -16.86 7.55 -31.58
CA GLN A 96 -17.66 6.70 -32.48
C GLN A 96 -18.80 7.45 -33.18
N ILE A 97 -19.03 8.74 -32.89
CA ILE A 97 -20.14 9.53 -33.45
C ILE A 97 -19.62 10.58 -34.44
N ILE A 98 -18.90 10.16 -35.49
CA ILE A 98 -18.75 10.97 -36.72
C ILE A 98 -18.93 10.03 -37.92
N PRO A 99 -20.16 9.81 -38.42
CA PRO A 99 -20.32 9.28 -39.76
C PRO A 99 -19.87 10.36 -40.74
N MET A 100 -18.78 10.13 -41.47
CA MET A 100 -18.45 10.94 -42.64
C MET A 100 -19.59 10.79 -43.63
N GLN A 101 -20.40 11.83 -43.81
CA GLN A 101 -21.34 11.87 -44.92
C GLN A 101 -20.52 11.99 -46.22
N PRO A 102 -20.72 11.11 -47.21
CA PRO A 102 -20.09 11.27 -48.50
C PRO A 102 -20.68 12.51 -49.17
N THR A 103 -19.84 13.51 -49.44
CA THR A 103 -20.19 14.67 -50.24
C THR A 103 -20.54 14.19 -51.65
N THR A 104 -21.82 14.08 -51.94
CA THR A 104 -22.32 13.79 -53.29
C THR A 104 -22.09 15.03 -54.15
N MET A 105 -21.11 14.96 -55.05
CA MET A 105 -21.02 15.83 -56.23
C MET A 105 -21.87 15.24 -57.35
#